data_AF-A0A538G6E3-F1
#
_entry.id   AF-A0A538G6E3-F1
#
_cell.length_a   1.000
_cell.length_b   1.000
_cell.length_c   1.000
_cell.angle_alpha   90.00
_cell.angle_beta   90.00
_cell.angle_gamma   90.00
#
_symmetry.space_group_name_H-M   'P 1'
#
loop_
_entity.id
_entity.type
_entity.pdbx_description
1 polymer ?
#
loop_
_entity_poly.entity_id
_entity_poly.type
_entity_poly.pdbx_seq_one_letter_code
_entity_poly.pdbx_strand_id
1 'polypeptide(L)'
;MIDYEILLMLDPELPDDRQNEIVERVHENIERAGGSWGGHDVWGRRRLAYEIDHKAEGVYHLLTFDAEPEALAEVSRVLKITDGVMRHIAVKRTAATGPKRPLETGVEHRQDSEDQATPVG
;
A
#
# COMPACT_ATOMS: atom_id res chain seq x y z
N MET A 1 -16.34 -16.24 -8.05
CA MET A 1 -15.11 -16.10 -7.23
C MET A 1 -13.90 -15.92 -8.13
N ILE A 2 -13.32 -14.73 -8.08
CA ILE A 2 -12.15 -14.31 -8.85
C ILE A 2 -11.03 -13.97 -7.87
N ASP A 3 -9.82 -14.44 -8.14
CA ASP A 3 -8.62 -14.09 -7.37
C ASP A 3 -8.19 -12.65 -7.70
N TYR A 4 -8.01 -11.85 -6.67
CA TYR A 4 -7.64 -10.45 -6.74
C TYR A 4 -6.45 -10.14 -5.84
N GLU A 5 -5.71 -9.10 -6.22
CA GLU A 5 -4.82 -8.38 -5.32
C GLU A 5 -5.18 -6.90 -5.25
N ILE A 6 -4.98 -6.32 -4.07
CA ILE A 6 -5.01 -4.86 -3.88
C ILE A 6 -3.67 -4.43 -3.32
N LEU A 7 -2.98 -3.55 -4.05
CA LEU A 7 -1.87 -2.79 -3.50
C LEU A 7 -2.42 -1.51 -2.86
N LEU A 8 -2.28 -1.39 -1.54
CA LEU A 8 -2.60 -0.20 -0.77
C LEU A 8 -1.34 0.63 -0.54
N MET A 9 -1.48 1.94 -0.70
CA MET A 9 -0.50 2.94 -0.30
C MET A 9 -1.16 3.84 0.74
N LEU A 10 -0.71 3.71 1.97
CA LEU A 10 -1.20 4.47 3.11
C LEU A 10 -0.26 5.63 3.42
N ASP A 11 -0.84 6.61 4.08
CA ASP A 11 -0.14 7.78 4.60
C ASP A 11 0.97 7.37 5.58
N PRO A 12 2.24 7.77 5.34
CA PRO A 12 3.36 7.40 6.20
C PRO A 12 3.30 8.01 7.61
N GLU A 13 2.45 9.01 7.83
CA GLU A 13 2.22 9.63 9.14
C GLU A 13 1.09 8.93 9.92
N LEU A 14 0.36 8.02 9.28
CA LEU A 14 -0.71 7.26 9.92
C LEU A 14 -0.11 6.26 10.93
N PRO A 15 -0.58 6.23 12.18
CA PRO A 15 -0.13 5.24 13.16
C PRO A 15 -0.35 3.80 12.69
N ASP A 16 0.54 2.88 13.04
CA ASP A 16 0.47 1.47 12.60
C ASP A 16 -0.87 0.79 12.97
N ASP A 17 -1.43 1.10 14.15
CA ASP A 17 -2.75 0.59 14.56
C ASP A 17 -3.85 1.01 13.58
N ARG A 18 -3.79 2.26 13.11
CA ARG A 18 -4.74 2.81 12.12
C ARG A 18 -4.53 2.21 10.74
N GLN A 19 -3.28 1.92 10.36
CA GLN A 19 -2.99 1.18 9.12
C GLN A 19 -3.60 -0.22 9.17
N ASN A 20 -3.43 -0.93 10.29
CA ASN A 20 -3.99 -2.26 10.50
C ASN A 20 -5.53 -2.24 10.51
N GLU A 21 -6.17 -1.25 11.15
CA GLU A 21 -7.62 -1.08 11.10
C GLU A 21 -8.17 -0.94 9.67
N ILE A 22 -7.44 -0.25 8.78
CA ILE A 22 -7.84 -0.11 7.37
C ILE A 22 -7.77 -1.47 6.67
N VAL A 23 -6.71 -2.23 6.90
CA VAL A 23 -6.56 -3.58 6.31
C VAL A 23 -7.63 -4.53 6.84
N GLU A 24 -7.89 -4.52 8.14
CA GLU A 24 -8.90 -5.36 8.79
C GLU A 24 -10.30 -5.06 8.23
N ARG A 25 -10.63 -3.78 8.00
CA ARG A 25 -11.90 -3.41 7.35
C ARG A 25 -12.03 -3.97 5.94
N VAL A 26 -10.94 -4.05 5.18
CA VAL A 26 -10.95 -4.70 3.87
C VAL A 26 -11.24 -6.19 4.05
N HIS A 27 -10.53 -6.85 4.95
CA HIS A 27 -10.72 -8.28 5.26
C HIS A 27 -12.17 -8.58 5.66
N GLU A 28 -12.72 -7.86 6.62
CA GLU A 28 -14.11 -8.01 7.06
C GLU A 28 -15.11 -7.81 5.92
N ASN A 29 -14.91 -6.80 5.07
CA ASN A 29 -15.82 -6.54 3.95
C ASN A 29 -15.81 -7.68 2.92
N ILE A 30 -14.64 -8.26 2.67
CA ILE A 30 -14.52 -9.43 1.78
C ILE A 30 -15.22 -10.65 2.40
N GLU A 31 -14.96 -10.96 3.68
CA GLU A 31 -15.60 -12.10 4.34
C GLU A 31 -17.12 -11.96 4.43
N ARG A 32 -17.62 -10.76 4.79
CA ARG A 32 -19.07 -10.48 4.84
C ARG A 32 -19.76 -10.66 3.49
N ALA A 33 -19.04 -10.44 2.39
CA ALA A 33 -19.55 -10.63 1.04
C ALA A 33 -19.40 -12.08 0.53
N GLY A 34 -18.93 -13.02 1.37
CA GLY A 34 -18.72 -14.42 1.00
C GLY A 34 -17.42 -14.69 0.25
N GLY A 35 -16.49 -13.73 0.24
CA GLY A 35 -15.14 -13.90 -0.27
C GLY A 35 -14.24 -14.70 0.67
N SER A 36 -13.04 -15.07 0.20
CA SER A 36 -12.02 -15.77 0.99
C SER A 36 -10.77 -14.92 1.09
N TRP A 37 -10.21 -14.79 2.29
CA TRP A 37 -8.94 -14.12 2.50
C TRP A 37 -7.78 -14.97 2.00
N GLY A 38 -6.88 -14.39 1.21
CA GLY A 38 -5.68 -15.05 0.69
C GLY A 38 -4.44 -14.72 1.53
N GLY A 39 -4.28 -13.44 1.92
CA GLY A 39 -3.16 -13.01 2.75
C GLY A 39 -2.88 -11.52 2.71
N HIS A 40 -2.00 -11.10 3.62
CA HIS A 40 -1.55 -9.72 3.83
C HIS A 40 -0.03 -9.67 3.92
N ASP A 41 0.60 -9.02 2.96
CA ASP A 41 2.04 -8.75 2.97
C ASP A 41 2.29 -7.26 3.24
N VAL A 42 2.92 -6.96 4.37
CA VAL A 42 3.36 -5.60 4.69
C VAL A 42 4.69 -5.33 3.98
N TRP A 43 4.70 -4.37 3.06
CA TRP A 43 5.90 -3.97 2.33
C TRP A 43 6.63 -2.79 2.99
N GLY A 44 5.97 -2.14 3.94
CA GLY A 44 6.52 -1.05 4.73
C GLY A 44 6.65 0.27 3.96
N ARG A 45 7.39 1.19 4.55
CA ARG A 45 7.64 2.54 4.03
C ARG A 45 8.57 2.50 2.82
N ARG A 46 8.22 3.23 1.76
CA ARG A 46 9.00 3.34 0.52
C ARG A 46 8.96 4.75 -0.03
N ARG A 47 10.07 5.18 -0.65
CA ARG A 47 10.19 6.49 -1.30
C ARG A 47 9.44 6.49 -2.63
N LEU A 48 8.65 7.53 -2.85
CA LEU A 48 7.92 7.76 -4.10
C LEU A 48 8.85 8.40 -5.15
N ALA A 49 8.54 8.23 -6.42
CA ALA A 49 9.28 8.88 -7.51
C ALA A 49 8.99 10.39 -7.61
N TYR A 50 7.84 10.81 -7.08
CA TYR A 50 7.39 12.19 -6.96
C TYR A 50 6.47 12.31 -5.75
N GLU A 51 6.33 13.51 -5.22
CA GLU A 51 5.48 13.76 -4.06
C GLU A 51 4.00 13.60 -4.40
N ILE A 52 3.26 12.99 -3.47
CA ILE A 52 1.79 12.92 -3.50
C ILE A 52 1.32 13.62 -2.24
N ASP A 53 0.50 14.66 -2.39
CA ASP A 53 0.02 15.48 -1.26
C ASP A 53 1.15 15.96 -0.33
N HIS A 54 2.28 16.40 -0.93
CA HIS A 54 3.51 16.84 -0.24
C HIS A 54 4.24 15.74 0.56
N LYS A 55 3.93 14.47 0.29
CA LYS A 55 4.58 13.33 0.93
C LYS A 55 5.49 12.65 -0.08
N ALA A 56 6.76 12.50 0.28
CA ALA A 56 7.77 11.82 -0.52
C ALA A 56 7.82 10.31 -0.27
N GLU A 57 7.02 9.80 0.67
CA GLU A 57 6.99 8.40 1.09
C GLU A 57 5.54 7.89 1.19
N GLY A 58 5.38 6.57 1.10
CA GLY A 58 4.12 5.89 1.38
C GLY A 58 4.37 4.53 2.02
N VAL A 59 3.42 4.06 2.85
CA VAL A 59 3.49 2.73 3.45
C VAL A 59 2.64 1.76 2.63
N TYR A 60 3.28 0.70 2.14
CA TYR A 60 2.66 -0.23 1.21
C TYR A 60 2.20 -1.51 1.90
N HIS A 61 0.98 -1.95 1.57
CA HIS A 61 0.44 -3.25 1.93
C HIS A 61 -0.11 -3.94 0.69
N LEU A 62 0.23 -5.21 0.50
CA LEU A 62 -0.36 -6.04 -0.54
C LEU A 62 -1.37 -6.98 0.10
N LEU A 63 -2.61 -6.93 -0.37
CA LEU A 63 -3.69 -7.80 0.06
C LEU A 63 -4.03 -8.75 -1.08
N THR A 64 -4.26 -10.02 -0.76
CA THR A 64 -4.68 -11.05 -1.73
C THR A 64 -5.93 -11.75 -1.21
N PHE A 65 -6.91 -11.98 -2.07
CA PHE A 65 -8.18 -12.57 -1.69
C PHE A 65 -8.99 -13.00 -2.91
N ASP A 66 -9.92 -13.92 -2.71
CA ASP A 66 -10.95 -14.29 -3.69
C ASP A 66 -12.26 -13.58 -3.35
N ALA A 67 -12.89 -12.98 -4.36
CA ALA A 67 -14.17 -12.30 -4.17
C ALA A 67 -15.04 -12.30 -5.43
N GLU A 68 -16.32 -11.97 -5.28
CA GLU A 68 -17.16 -11.56 -6.40
C GLU A 68 -16.87 -10.09 -6.81
N PRO A 69 -17.09 -9.70 -8.08
CA PRO A 69 -16.82 -8.35 -8.56
C PRO A 69 -17.49 -7.23 -7.75
N GLU A 70 -18.69 -7.48 -7.24
CA GLU A 70 -19.47 -6.54 -6.45
C GLU A 70 -18.79 -6.24 -5.10
N ALA A 71 -18.20 -7.26 -4.47
CA ALA A 71 -17.46 -7.10 -3.21
C ALA A 71 -16.19 -6.27 -3.42
N LEU A 72 -15.46 -6.51 -4.51
CA LEU A 72 -14.30 -5.70 -4.88
C LEU A 72 -14.69 -4.24 -5.15
N ALA A 73 -15.82 -4.01 -5.82
CA ALA A 73 -16.31 -2.67 -6.11
C ALA A 73 -16.64 -1.91 -4.81
N GLU A 74 -17.27 -2.56 -3.83
CA GLU A 74 -17.55 -1.93 -2.54
C GLU A 74 -16.28 -1.65 -1.74
N VAL A 75 -15.35 -2.60 -1.68
CA VAL A 75 -14.02 -2.37 -1.05
C VAL A 75 -13.31 -1.18 -1.68
N SER A 76 -13.28 -1.09 -3.01
CA SER A 76 -12.64 0.03 -3.71
C SER A 76 -13.35 1.36 -3.42
N ARG A 77 -14.68 1.35 -3.29
CA ARG A 77 -15.48 2.53 -2.91
C ARG A 77 -15.15 3.00 -1.50
N VAL A 78 -15.07 2.09 -0.54
CA VAL A 78 -14.72 2.38 0.86
C VAL A 78 -13.29 2.92 0.96
N LEU A 79 -12.32 2.25 0.31
CA LEU A 79 -10.93 2.69 0.31
C LEU A 79 -10.75 4.09 -0.28
N LYS A 80 -11.52 4.45 -1.31
CA LYS A 80 -11.47 5.77 -1.93
C LYS A 80 -11.86 6.91 -0.99
N ILE A 81 -12.71 6.65 0.02
CA ILE A 81 -13.20 7.65 0.97
C ILE A 81 -12.57 7.52 2.35
N THR A 82 -11.67 6.54 2.54
CA THR A 82 -11.06 6.27 3.83
C THR A 82 -9.86 7.21 4.02
N ASP A 83 -9.91 8.04 5.07
CA ASP A 83 -8.79 8.90 5.44
C ASP A 83 -7.52 8.09 5.71
N GLY A 84 -6.38 8.56 5.23
CA GLY A 84 -5.10 7.87 5.32
C GLY A 84 -4.82 6.88 4.19
N VAL A 85 -5.79 6.58 3.32
CA VAL A 85 -5.54 5.87 2.05
C VAL A 85 -5.14 6.87 0.98
N MET A 86 -3.85 6.90 0.62
CA MET A 86 -3.36 7.78 -0.44
C MET A 86 -3.66 7.22 -1.84
N ARG A 87 -3.50 5.91 -2.02
CA ARG A 87 -3.79 5.23 -3.29
C ARG A 87 -4.11 3.76 -3.08
N HIS A 88 -4.95 3.20 -3.94
CA HIS A 88 -5.13 1.75 -4.06
C HIS A 88 -5.17 1.34 -5.53
N ILE A 89 -4.68 0.13 -5.83
CA ILE A 89 -4.77 -0.47 -7.16
C ILE A 89 -5.26 -1.90 -6.98
N ALA A 90 -6.44 -2.20 -7.53
CA ALA A 90 -7.00 -3.55 -7.58
C ALA A 90 -6.68 -4.20 -8.93
N VAL A 91 -6.19 -5.44 -8.90
CA VAL A 91 -5.83 -6.22 -10.10
C VAL A 91 -6.39 -7.62 -9.99
N LYS A 92 -7.00 -8.11 -11.07
CA LYS A 92 -7.37 -9.52 -11.19
C LYS A 92 -6.12 -10.37 -11.36
N ARG A 93 -5.94 -11.37 -10.50
CA ARG A 93 -4.84 -12.32 -10.61
C ARG A 93 -5.15 -13.36 -11.67
N THR A 94 -4.12 -13.67 -12.45
CA THR A 94 -4.12 -14.76 -13.43
C THR A 94 -2.96 -15.67 -13.11
N ALA A 95 -2.89 -16.88 -13.70
CA ALA A 95 -1.80 -17.82 -13.46
C ALA A 95 -0.37 -17.23 -13.68
N ALA A 96 -0.24 -16.12 -14.40
CA ALA A 96 1.04 -15.42 -14.63
C ALA A 96 1.30 -14.23 -13.68
N THR A 97 0.32 -13.83 -12.87
CA THR A 97 0.36 -12.66 -11.97
C THR A 97 0.41 -13.13 -10.51
N GLY A 98 1.52 -13.75 -10.12
CA GLY A 98 1.85 -13.96 -8.70
C GLY A 98 2.39 -12.67 -8.07
N PRO A 99 2.37 -12.55 -6.72
CA PRO A 99 2.82 -11.36 -6.01
C PRO A 99 4.30 -11.13 -6.33
N LYS A 100 4.58 -10.18 -7.21
CA LYS A 100 5.94 -9.70 -7.44
C LYS A 100 6.18 -8.59 -6.45
N ARG A 101 6.80 -8.94 -5.31
CA ARG A 101 7.47 -7.92 -4.50
C ARG A 101 8.38 -7.13 -5.45
N PRO A 102 8.29 -5.78 -5.49
CA PRO A 102 9.15 -4.99 -6.33
C PRO A 102 10.57 -5.39 -6.02
N LEU A 103 11.32 -5.74 -7.06
CA LEU A 103 12.75 -5.94 -6.98
C LEU A 103 13.29 -4.75 -6.22
N GLU A 104 14.00 -4.96 -5.11
CA GLU A 104 14.59 -3.89 -4.33
C GLU A 104 15.53 -3.11 -5.24
N THR A 105 15.02 -2.07 -5.89
CA THR A 105 15.84 -1.12 -6.62
C THR A 105 16.58 -0.38 -5.54
N GLY A 106 17.84 -0.76 -5.32
CA GLY A 106 18.78 -0.04 -4.48
C GLY A 106 18.83 1.41 -4.94
N VAL A 107 18.10 2.28 -4.25
CA VAL A 107 18.29 3.71 -4.39
C VAL A 107 19.44 4.01 -3.44
N GLU A 108 20.66 4.04 -3.98
CA GLU A 108 21.83 4.52 -3.26
C GLU A 108 21.50 5.86 -2.58
N HIS A 109 21.74 5.88 -1.27
CA HIS A 109 21.77 7.08 -0.46
C HIS A 109 22.86 8.00 -1.03
N ARG A 110 22.50 8.94 -1.91
CA ARG A 110 23.30 10.16 -2.04
C ARG A 110 23.08 10.92 -0.73
N GLN A 111 24.01 10.72 0.20
CA GLN A 111 24.26 11.66 1.28
C GLN A 111 24.65 12.97 0.61
N ASP A 112 23.74 13.95 0.59
CA ASP A 112 24.13 15.34 0.42
C ASP A 112 24.94 15.70 1.67
N SER A 113 26.26 15.58 1.55
CA SER A 113 27.23 16.06 2.52
C SER A 113 27.21 17.58 2.49
N GLU A 114 26.37 18.17 3.34
CA GLU A 114 26.46 19.57 3.72
C GLU A 114 27.41 19.66 4.92
N ASP A 115 28.72 19.62 4.63
CA ASP A 115 29.74 19.81 5.66
C ASP A 115 30.08 21.29 5.81
N GLN A 116 30.17 21.68 7.08
CA GLN A 116 30.00 23.02 7.60
C GLN A 116 31.16 23.96 7.26
N ALA A 117 30.80 25.23 7.19
CA ALA A 117 31.70 26.37 7.16
C ALA A 117 32.83 26.26 8.20
N THR A 118 34.07 26.45 7.76
CA THR A 118 35.18 26.79 8.65
C THR A 118 35.24 28.31 8.82
N PRO A 119 35.26 28.87 10.04
CA PRO A 119 35.53 30.28 10.22
C PRO A 119 37.05 30.52 10.12
N VAL A 120 37.46 31.46 9.28
CA VAL A 120 38.85 31.95 9.24
C VAL A 120 38.99 33.02 10.31
N GLY A 121 39.80 32.73 11.33
CA GLY A 121 40.37 33.73 12.25
C GLY A 121 41.72 34.22 11.76
#